data_AF-A0A1H9LGT3-F1
#
_entry.id   AF-A0A1H9LGT3-F1
#
_cell.length_a   1.000
_cell.length_b   1.000
_cell.length_c   1.000
_cell.angle_alpha   90.00
_cell.angle_beta   90.00
_cell.angle_gamma   90.00
#
_symmetry.space_group_name_H-M   'P 1'
#
loop_
_entity.id
_entity.type
_entity.pdbx_description
1 polymer ?
#
loop_
_entity_poly.entity_id
_entity_poly.type
_entity_poly.pdbx_seq_one_letter_code
_entity_poly.pdbx_strand_id
1 'polypeptide(L)'
;YRLQKIQHTQAFGRNTVLIYRKRRYICGDRECRKRFYEDNSIVERYQRQSVEFNQALSIELIHGKNFKDVADRFMVSPTTVMRRFDEISSTKLKETTDLPRVIAIDEYHNLQ
;
A
#
# COMPACT_ATOMS: atom_id res chain seq x y z
N TYR A 1 -17.09 -18.54 9.95
CA TYR A 1 -15.77 -17.88 10.12
C TYR A 1 -14.90 -18.19 8.92
N ARG A 2 -14.08 -17.25 8.44
CA ARG A 2 -13.20 -17.45 7.28
C ARG A 2 -11.77 -17.04 7.66
N LEU A 3 -10.81 -17.92 7.43
CA LEU A 3 -9.39 -17.58 7.56
C LEU A 3 -8.96 -16.74 6.36
N GLN A 4 -8.23 -15.66 6.62
CA GLN A 4 -7.56 -14.85 5.61
C GLN A 4 -6.06 -14.90 5.85
N LYS A 5 -5.30 -15.15 4.78
CA LYS A 5 -3.86 -14.92 4.75
C LYS A 5 -3.61 -13.45 4.41
N ILE A 6 -2.82 -12.77 5.23
CA ILE A 6 -2.43 -11.37 5.04
C ILE A 6 -0.91 -11.34 4.92
N GLN A 7 -0.40 -10.85 3.79
CA GLN A 7 1.04 -10.63 3.63
C GLN A 7 1.47 -9.47 4.52
N HIS A 8 2.55 -9.66 5.28
CA HIS A 8 3.07 -8.69 6.23
C HIS A 8 4.55 -8.42 5.97
N THR A 9 5.09 -7.38 6.60
CA THR A 9 6.51 -7.04 6.54
C THR A 9 7.36 -8.21 7.07
N GLN A 10 8.58 -8.35 6.55
CA GLN A 10 9.47 -9.40 7.01
C GLN A 10 9.74 -9.29 8.52
N ALA A 11 9.54 -10.39 9.24
CA ALA A 11 9.93 -10.52 10.63
C ALA A 11 11.25 -11.29 10.70
N PHE A 12 12.27 -10.71 11.34
CA PHE A 12 13.61 -11.31 11.46
C PHE A 12 14.22 -11.71 10.11
N GLY A 13 14.04 -10.88 9.08
CA GLY A 13 14.52 -11.15 7.72
C GLY A 13 13.79 -12.29 7.00
N ARG A 14 12.66 -12.76 7.53
CA ARG A 14 11.87 -13.85 6.95
C ARG A 14 10.51 -13.38 6.49
N ASN A 15 10.09 -13.95 5.37
CA ASN A 15 8.79 -13.69 4.76
C ASN A 15 7.68 -14.09 5.74
N THR A 16 6.78 -13.14 6.00
CA THR A 16 5.80 -13.28 7.09
C THR A 16 4.38 -13.13 6.55
N VAL A 17 3.50 -14.03 6.99
CA VAL A 17 2.08 -14.04 6.65
C VAL A 17 1.28 -14.16 7.94
N LEU A 18 0.34 -13.24 8.15
CA LEU A 18 -0.58 -13.28 9.27
C LEU A 18 -1.82 -14.11 8.88
N ILE A 19 -2.22 -15.03 9.75
CA ILE A 19 -3.43 -15.83 9.57
C ILE A 19 -4.54 -15.24 10.42
N TYR A 20 -5.44 -14.49 9.78
CA TYR A 20 -6.50 -13.75 10.46
C TYR A 20 -7.84 -14.48 10.39
N ARG A 21 -8.47 -14.69 11.54
CA ARG A 21 -9.80 -15.33 11.63
C ARG A 21 -10.91 -14.28 11.60
N LYS A 22 -11.38 -13.95 10.40
CA LYS A 22 -12.44 -12.95 10.19
C LYS A 22 -13.72 -13.30 10.94
N ARG A 23 -14.20 -12.33 11.73
CA ARG A 23 -15.51 -12.34 12.37
C ARG A 23 -16.45 -11.36 11.67
N ARG A 24 -17.74 -11.67 11.76
CA ARG A 24 -18.82 -10.76 11.39
C ARG A 24 -19.72 -10.61 12.60
N TYR A 25 -20.02 -9.37 12.96
CA TYR A 25 -20.96 -9.06 14.02
C TYR A 25 -22.35 -8.85 13.43
N ILE A 26 -23.35 -9.02 14.29
CA ILE A 26 -24.76 -8.77 13.98
C ILE A 26 -25.18 -7.59 14.86
N CYS A 27 -25.91 -6.65 14.28
CA CYS A 27 -26.50 -5.55 15.04
C CYS A 27 -27.36 -6.12 16.18
N GLY A 28 -27.15 -5.63 17.40
CA GLY A 28 -27.87 -6.10 18.59
C GLY A 28 -29.35 -5.71 18.61
N ASP A 29 -29.73 -4.74 17.79
CA ASP A 29 -31.13 -4.39 17.56
C ASP A 29 -31.86 -5.52 16.82
N ARG A 30 -32.97 -5.98 17.41
CA ARG A 30 -33.82 -7.06 16.92
C ARG A 30 -34.48 -6.72 15.58
N GLU A 31 -34.71 -5.45 15.29
CA GLU A 31 -35.32 -5.00 14.03
C GLU A 31 -34.28 -4.86 12.91
N CYS A 32 -33.07 -4.38 13.23
CA CYS A 32 -32.01 -4.17 12.24
C CYS A 32 -31.34 -5.47 11.79
N ARG A 33 -30.80 -6.26 12.72
CA ARG A 33 -30.02 -7.51 12.48
C ARG A 33 -28.95 -7.44 11.36
N LYS A 34 -28.48 -6.24 11.00
CA LYS A 34 -27.49 -6.04 9.94
C LYS A 34 -26.18 -6.73 10.31
N ARG A 35 -25.52 -7.36 9.32
CA ARG A 35 -24.23 -8.03 9.49
C ARG A 35 -23.11 -7.12 9.02
N PHE A 36 -22.08 -6.93 9.84
CA PHE A 36 -20.91 -6.12 9.50
C PHE A 36 -19.62 -6.86 9.87
N TYR A 37 -18.51 -6.50 9.22
CA TYR A 37 -17.21 -7.04 9.60
C TYR A 37 -16.77 -6.44 10.93
N GLU A 38 -16.00 -7.19 11.70
CA GLU A 38 -15.27 -6.59 12.81
C GLU A 38 -14.34 -5.50 12.30
N ASP A 39 -14.13 -4.48 13.14
CA ASP A 39 -13.11 -3.49 12.87
C ASP A 39 -11.73 -4.14 12.95
N ASN A 40 -10.84 -3.76 12.02
CA ASN A 40 -9.55 -4.41 11.83
C ASN A 40 -8.48 -3.36 11.50
N SER A 41 -7.56 -3.15 12.44
CA SER A 41 -6.43 -2.24 12.30
C SER A 41 -5.25 -2.82 11.51
N ILE A 42 -5.22 -4.14 11.29
CA ILE A 42 -4.10 -4.85 10.64
C ILE A 42 -4.27 -4.82 9.12
N VAL A 43 -5.49 -4.97 8.61
CA VAL A 43 -5.77 -5.01 7.17
C VAL A 43 -7.04 -4.27 6.82
N GLU A 44 -6.92 -3.35 5.88
CA GLU A 44 -8.06 -2.61 5.35
C GLU A 44 -9.00 -3.51 4.53
N ARG A 45 -10.23 -3.02 4.34
CA ARG A 45 -11.22 -3.72 3.53
C ARG A 45 -10.70 -3.92 2.10
N TYR A 46 -10.89 -5.13 1.57
CA TYR A 46 -10.44 -5.55 0.23
C TYR A 46 -8.93 -5.67 0.04
N GLN A 47 -8.11 -5.36 1.04
CA GLN A 47 -6.66 -5.53 0.97
C GLN A 47 -6.23 -6.96 1.32
N ARG A 48 -5.10 -7.38 0.73
CA ARG A 48 -4.43 -8.66 0.99
C ARG A 48 -3.09 -8.49 1.72
N GLN A 49 -2.58 -7.26 1.77
CA GLN A 49 -1.42 -6.87 2.55
C GLN A 49 -1.86 -6.08 3.78
N SER A 50 -1.11 -6.20 4.87
CA SER A 50 -1.33 -5.40 6.08
C SER A 50 -1.05 -3.92 5.85
N VAL A 51 -1.60 -3.07 6.72
CA VAL A 51 -1.33 -1.62 6.73
C VAL A 51 0.17 -1.34 6.83
N GLU A 52 0.88 -2.02 7.72
CA GLU A 52 2.32 -1.84 7.95
C GLU A 52 3.15 -2.25 6.72
N PHE A 53 2.73 -3.30 6.01
CA PHE A 53 3.37 -3.69 4.74
C PHE A 53 3.23 -2.57 3.71
N ASN A 54 2.03 -1.97 3.60
CA ASN A 54 1.80 -0.90 2.65
C ASN A 54 2.66 0.33 3.00
N GLN A 55 2.73 0.69 4.29
CA GLN A 55 3.57 1.79 4.77
C GLN A 55 5.06 1.56 4.48
N ALA A 56 5.57 0.37 4.79
CA ALA A 56 6.96 0.00 4.52
C ALA A 56 7.29 0.09 3.02
N LEU A 57 6.40 -0.42 2.16
CA LEU A 57 6.58 -0.33 0.71
C LEU A 57 6.56 1.12 0.23
N SER A 58 5.67 1.96 0.75
CA SER A 58 5.61 3.38 0.40
C SER A 58 6.91 4.13 0.77
N ILE A 59 7.50 3.86 1.93
CA ILE A 59 8.77 4.46 2.34
C ILE A 59 9.90 4.02 1.41
N GLU A 60 9.98 2.73 1.11
CA GLU A 60 11.00 2.17 0.22
C GLU A 60 10.83 2.65 -1.23
N LEU A 61 9.61 2.91 -1.68
CA LEU A 61 9.34 3.51 -3.00
C LEU A 61 9.85 4.95 -3.12
N ILE A 62 9.88 5.71 -2.01
CA ILE A 62 10.39 7.08 -2.01
C ILE A 62 11.92 7.13 -2.05
N HIS A 63 12.58 6.16 -1.40
CA HIS A 63 14.04 6.11 -1.29
C HIS A 63 14.71 5.15 -2.28
N GLY A 64 13.93 4.26 -2.88
CA GLY A 64 14.43 3.17 -3.72
C GLY A 64 14.92 3.67 -5.07
N LYS A 65 16.06 3.13 -5.50
CA LYS A 65 16.68 3.48 -6.79
C LYS A 65 16.04 2.73 -7.97
N ASN A 66 15.46 1.55 -7.73
CA ASN A 66 14.98 0.64 -8.77
C ASN A 66 13.73 -0.12 -8.31
N PHE A 67 12.67 -0.09 -9.13
CA PHE A 67 11.40 -0.78 -8.83
C PHE A 67 11.54 -2.30 -8.76
N LYS A 68 12.47 -2.89 -9.53
CA LYS A 68 12.68 -4.34 -9.52
C LYS A 68 13.24 -4.80 -8.17
N ASP A 69 14.25 -4.10 -7.65
CA ASP A 69 14.84 -4.46 -6.36
C ASP A 69 13.84 -4.30 -5.20
N VAL A 70 13.01 -3.25 -5.25
CA VAL A 70 11.91 -3.07 -4.29
C VAL A 70 10.89 -4.20 -4.42
N ALA A 71 10.53 -4.59 -5.64
CA ALA A 71 9.60 -5.68 -5.90
C ALA A 71 10.09 -7.02 -5.32
N ASP A 72 11.38 -7.33 -5.51
CA ASP A 72 12.01 -8.54 -5.01
C ASP A 72 12.04 -8.56 -3.47
N ARG A 73 12.42 -7.44 -2.83
CA ARG A 73 12.44 -7.31 -1.36
C ARG A 73 11.05 -7.46 -0.73
N PHE A 74 10.01 -6.97 -1.40
CA PHE A 74 8.63 -7.03 -0.92
C PHE A 74 7.83 -8.22 -1.45
N MET A 75 8.44 -9.07 -2.29
CA MET A 75 7.80 -10.22 -2.95
C MET A 75 6.48 -9.85 -3.63
N VAL A 76 6.51 -8.77 -4.39
CA VAL A 76 5.39 -8.34 -5.24
C VAL A 76 5.90 -8.21 -6.67
N SER A 77 4.99 -8.15 -7.64
CA SER A 77 5.42 -7.90 -9.01
C SER A 77 5.94 -6.46 -9.15
N PRO A 78 6.91 -6.20 -10.03
CA PRO A 78 7.32 -4.84 -10.37
C PRO A 78 6.14 -3.97 -10.81
N THR A 79 5.16 -4.55 -11.51
CA THR A 79 3.91 -3.86 -11.89
C THR A 79 3.07 -3.42 -10.69
N THR A 80 3.06 -4.18 -9.59
CA THR A 80 2.38 -3.79 -8.35
C THR A 80 3.08 -2.61 -7.69
N VAL A 81 4.42 -2.62 -7.71
CA VAL A 81 5.26 -1.54 -7.17
C VAL A 81 5.03 -0.24 -7.97
N MET A 82 5.06 -0.32 -9.31
CA MET A 82 4.81 0.84 -10.19
C MET A 82 3.43 1.44 -9.96
N ARG A 83 2.35 0.63 -9.94
CA ARG A 83 0.99 1.14 -9.68
C ARG A 83 0.90 1.88 -8.34
N ARG A 84 1.53 1.35 -7.29
CA ARG A 84 1.54 1.98 -5.96
C ARG A 84 2.36 3.26 -5.95
N PHE A 85 3.44 3.32 -6.73
CA PHE A 85 4.22 4.54 -6.91
C PHE A 85 3.38 5.63 -7.59
N ASP A 86 2.61 5.30 -8.63
CA ASP A 86 1.72 6.25 -9.32
C ASP A 86 0.64 6.80 -8.38
N GLU A 87 0.06 5.92 -7.53
CA GLU A 87 -0.90 6.31 -6.49
C GLU A 87 -0.29 7.30 -5.49
N ILE A 88 0.95 7.07 -5.04
CA ILE A 88 1.63 8.00 -4.12
C ILE A 88 1.99 9.30 -4.85
N SER A 89 2.50 9.22 -6.07
CA SER A 89 2.98 10.37 -6.83
C SER A 89 1.85 11.30 -7.23
N SER A 90 0.71 10.75 -7.67
CA SER A 90 -0.49 11.54 -8.01
C SER A 90 -1.00 12.37 -6.84
N THR A 91 -0.88 11.89 -5.59
CA THR A 91 -1.25 12.68 -4.41
C THR A 91 -0.27 13.81 -4.08
N LYS A 92 0.98 13.72 -4.54
CA LYS A 92 2.04 14.70 -4.28
C LYS A 92 2.21 15.72 -5.40
N LEU A 93 1.86 15.34 -6.63
CA LEU A 93 1.86 16.23 -7.77
C LEU A 93 0.63 17.15 -7.65
N LYS A 94 0.88 18.43 -7.37
CA LYS A 94 -0.18 19.43 -7.44
C LYS A 94 -0.44 19.71 -8.92
N GLU A 95 -1.67 19.51 -9.38
CA GLU A 95 -2.04 19.92 -10.73
C GLU A 95 -1.84 21.43 -10.89
N THR A 96 -0.99 21.82 -11.83
CA THR A 96 -0.80 23.22 -12.21
C THR A 96 -1.95 23.61 -13.12
N THR A 97 -2.87 24.43 -12.61
CA THR A 97 -4.00 24.96 -13.40
C THR A 97 -3.57 25.98 -14.44
N ASP A 98 -2.50 26.73 -14.14
CA ASP A 98 -2.02 27.83 -14.97
C ASP A 98 -0.50 27.75 -15.15
N LEU A 99 -0.02 28.13 -16.33
CA LEU A 99 1.40 28.22 -16.62
C LEU A 99 2.01 29.39 -15.81
N PRO A 100 3.02 29.16 -14.96
CA PRO A 100 3.63 30.24 -14.20
C PRO A 100 4.35 31.22 -15.13
N ARG A 101 4.42 32.49 -14.72
CA ARG A 101 5.01 33.59 -15.52
C ARG A 101 6.48 33.37 -15.87
N VAL A 102 7.21 32.62 -15.04
CA VAL A 102 8.61 32.25 -15.24
C VAL A 102 8.74 30.77 -14.96
N ILE A 103 9.35 30.03 -15.88
CA ILE A 103 9.74 28.63 -15.71
C ILE A 103 11.26 28.52 -15.80
N ALA A 104 11.85 27.66 -14.98
CA ALA A 104 13.22 27.23 -15.12
C ALA A 104 13.20 25.76 -15.57
N ILE A 105 13.92 25.47 -16.65
CA ILE A 105 14.12 24.11 -17.14
C ILE A 105 15.59 23.81 -16.89
N ASP A 106 15.86 22.72 -16.18
CA ASP A 106 17.21 22.23 -15.94
C ASP A 106 17.38 20.87 -16.60
N GLU A 107 18.51 20.66 -17.25
CA GLU A 107 18.84 19.42 -17.93
C GLU A 107 19.78 18.61 -17.05
N TYR A 108 19.27 17.50 -16.52
CA TYR A 108 20.08 16.56 -15.76
C TYR A 108 20.54 15.41 -16.65
N HIS A 109 21.85 15.29 -16.83
CA HIS A 109 22.46 14.11 -17.45
C HIS A 109 23.05 13.22 -16.36
N ASN A 110 22.72 11.92 -16.42
CA ASN A 110 23.43 10.91 -15.64
C ASN A 110 24.85 10.80 -16.19
N LEU A 111 25.82 11.40 -15.50
CA LEU A 111 27.23 11.10 -15.72
C LEU A 111 27.44 9.62 -15.36
N GLN A 112 27.59 8.77 -16.38
CA GLN A 112 28.03 7.38 -16.24
C GLN A 112 29.54 7.32 -16.00
#